data_AF-A0A0L7LVD4-F1
#
_entry.id   AF-A0A0L7LVD4-F1
#
_cell.length_a   1.000
_cell.length_b   1.000
_cell.length_c   1.000
_cell.angle_alpha   90.00
_cell.angle_beta   90.00
_cell.angle_gamma   90.00
#
_symmetry.space_group_name_H-M   'P 1'
#
loop_
_entity.id
_entity.type
_entity.pdbx_description
1 polymer ?
#
loop_
_entity_poly.entity_id
_entity_poly.type
_entity_poly.pdbx_seq_one_letter_code
_entity_poly.pdbx_strand_id
1 'polypeptide(L)'
;MGHVPQVNRKHDRLQGEMERISAVLPVVAAAAGRAKDALEPSLKRTRYALDVRDYDRQVADYALETNGAKIVDTGNTIEHVYYESPISWVLHALTSVLCRECQGARAMIRPGTLPGEEISSAPRLFQIEGLEFRMDPYPHDFGSFEYEKDGKPIQYFELMHPSTKGFNFVRVRVLTNWGHPVYTCVYRVRVHGELDSVQSPRKPVIDDELQIENEEEGRF
;
A
#
# COMPACT_ATOMS: atom_id res chain seq x y z
N MET A 1 65.16 43.29 35.23
CA MET A 1 63.93 43.68 34.50
C MET A 1 63.38 42.44 33.83
N GLY A 2 62.08 42.18 34.01
CA GLY A 2 61.48 40.84 33.98
C GLY A 2 61.39 40.16 32.62
N HIS A 3 61.76 38.88 32.59
CA HIS A 3 61.42 37.95 31.52
C HIS A 3 60.13 37.22 31.92
N VAL A 4 58.97 37.74 31.49
CA VAL A 4 57.71 37.00 31.61
C VAL A 4 57.71 35.90 30.53
N PRO A 5 57.38 34.64 30.88
CA PRO A 5 57.78 33.48 30.08
C PRO A 5 56.85 33.27 28.89
N GLN A 6 57.46 32.91 27.75
CA GLN A 6 56.80 32.58 26.48
C GLN A 6 55.73 31.47 26.61
N VAL A 7 55.82 30.66 27.68
CA VAL A 7 54.89 29.57 28.03
C VAL A 7 53.53 30.10 28.48
N ASN A 8 53.47 31.16 29.28
CA ASN A 8 52.20 31.73 29.74
C ASN A 8 51.41 32.29 28.56
N ARG A 9 52.09 32.95 27.61
CA ARG A 9 51.46 33.50 26.40
C ARG A 9 50.85 32.41 25.50
N LYS A 10 51.43 31.21 25.48
CA LYS A 10 50.88 30.06 24.75
C LYS A 10 49.68 29.46 25.49
N HIS A 11 49.76 29.37 26.82
CA HIS A 11 48.66 28.88 27.65
C HIS A 11 47.44 29.79 27.54
N ASP A 12 47.63 31.10 27.66
CA ASP A 12 46.56 32.10 27.54
C ASP A 12 45.92 32.08 26.15
N ARG A 13 46.73 31.83 25.11
CA ARG A 13 46.23 31.69 23.73
C ARG A 13 45.36 30.44 23.56
N LEU A 14 45.79 29.29 24.09
CA LEU A 14 45.04 28.05 24.02
C LEU A 14 43.74 28.14 24.84
N GLN A 15 43.80 28.79 26.01
CA GLN A 15 42.64 29.02 26.84
C GLN A 15 41.62 29.94 26.14
N GLY A 16 42.09 31.01 25.49
CA GLY A 16 41.24 31.87 24.68
C GLY A 16 40.65 31.20 23.42
N GLU A 17 41.38 30.29 22.77
CA GLU A 17 40.84 29.49 21.66
C GLU A 17 39.77 28.48 22.14
N MET A 18 39.99 27.85 23.29
CA MET A 18 39.04 26.90 23.89
C MET A 18 37.75 27.59 24.33
N GLU A 19 37.85 28.79 24.93
CA GLU A 19 36.68 29.60 25.29
C GLU A 19 35.87 30.02 24.04
N ARG A 20 36.55 30.40 22.95
CA ARG A 20 35.89 30.74 21.68
C ARG A 20 35.15 29.55 21.08
N ILE A 21 35.74 28.36 21.11
CA ILE A 21 35.09 27.15 20.60
C ILE A 21 33.90 26.78 21.50
N SER A 22 34.09 26.81 22.82
CA SER A 22 33.03 26.53 23.80
C SER A 22 31.82 27.46 23.64
N ALA A 23 32.05 28.74 23.37
CA ALA A 23 30.98 29.72 23.16
C ALA A 23 30.14 29.45 21.90
N VAL A 24 30.71 28.80 20.88
CA VAL A 24 30.05 28.59 19.58
C VAL A 24 29.42 27.20 19.47
N LEU A 25 29.90 26.22 20.24
CA LEU A 25 29.38 24.85 20.24
C LEU A 25 27.85 24.75 20.41
N PRO A 26 27.19 25.44 21.37
CA PRO A 26 25.74 25.37 21.53
C PRO A 26 24.99 25.94 20.33
N VAL A 27 25.52 26.99 19.71
CA VAL A 27 24.91 27.64 18.54
C VAL A 27 24.98 26.72 17.33
N VAL A 28 26.11 26.05 17.12
CA VAL A 28 26.29 25.06 16.05
C VAL A 28 25.39 23.84 16.27
N ALA A 29 25.29 23.34 17.51
CA ALA A 29 24.40 22.23 17.84
C ALA A 29 22.93 22.59 17.60
N ALA A 30 22.51 23.79 18.01
CA ALA A 30 21.14 24.28 17.76
C ALA A 30 20.86 24.52 16.27
N ALA A 31 21.84 25.02 15.50
CA ALA A 31 21.71 25.17 14.06
C ALA A 31 21.62 23.81 13.35
N ALA A 32 22.43 22.84 13.76
CA ALA A 32 22.38 21.46 13.25
C ALA A 32 21.06 20.77 13.61
N GLY A 33 20.55 20.97 14.83
CA GLY A 33 19.22 20.50 15.24
C GLY A 33 18.12 21.05 14.34
N ARG A 34 18.07 22.37 14.16
CA ARG A 34 17.09 23.03 13.27
C ARG A 34 17.19 22.58 11.81
N ALA A 35 18.42 22.40 11.30
CA ALA A 35 18.64 21.89 9.95
C ALA A 35 18.18 20.43 9.81
N LYS A 36 18.42 19.59 10.84
CA LYS A 36 17.94 18.21 10.89
C LYS A 36 16.42 18.16 10.93
N ASP A 37 15.78 18.97 11.77
CA ASP A 37 14.32 19.03 11.90
C ASP A 37 13.65 19.53 10.61
N ALA A 38 14.28 20.49 9.91
CA ALA A 38 13.80 20.98 8.62
C ALA A 38 13.97 19.97 7.47
N LEU A 39 15.02 19.13 7.52
CA LEU A 39 15.32 18.14 6.47
C LEU A 39 14.65 16.78 6.73
N GLU A 40 14.28 16.48 7.97
CA GLU A 40 13.66 15.22 8.41
C GLU A 40 12.44 14.79 7.58
N PRO A 41 11.46 15.69 7.29
CA PRO A 41 10.28 15.33 6.50
C PRO A 41 10.65 14.94 5.06
N SER A 42 11.59 15.67 4.45
CA SER A 42 12.07 15.40 3.09
C SER A 42 12.84 14.08 3.03
N LEU A 43 13.73 13.85 4.00
CA LEU A 43 14.48 12.59 4.15
C LEU A 43 13.56 11.39 4.39
N LYS A 44 12.51 11.55 5.22
CA LYS A 44 11.48 10.52 5.43
C LYS A 44 10.78 10.20 4.12
N ARG A 45 10.33 11.21 3.36
CA ARG A 45 9.69 11.03 2.05
C ARG A 45 10.59 10.36 1.02
N THR A 46 11.86 10.76 0.93
CA THR A 46 12.85 10.15 0.03
C THR A 46 13.16 8.71 0.42
N ARG A 47 13.33 8.43 1.72
CA ARG A 47 13.49 7.05 2.21
C ARG A 47 12.26 6.21 1.89
N TYR A 48 11.05 6.71 2.15
CA TYR A 48 9.79 6.03 1.82
C TYR A 48 9.70 5.70 0.33
N ALA A 49 10.02 6.66 -0.55
CA ALA A 49 9.99 6.47 -1.99
C ALA A 49 11.04 5.47 -2.51
N LEU A 50 12.22 5.43 -1.87
CA LEU A 50 13.26 4.45 -2.19
C LEU A 50 12.87 3.04 -1.70
N ASP A 51 12.33 2.94 -0.47
CA ASP A 51 11.85 1.69 0.13
C ASP A 51 10.77 1.06 -0.77
N VAL A 52 9.76 1.86 -1.17
CA VAL A 52 8.68 1.42 -2.09
C VAL A 52 9.23 0.94 -3.44
N ARG A 53 10.27 1.57 -4.00
CA ARG A 53 10.89 1.18 -5.27
C ARG A 53 11.65 -0.15 -5.21
N ASP A 54 12.24 -0.47 -4.07
CA ASP A 54 13.01 -1.71 -3.87
C ASP A 54 12.08 -2.90 -3.57
N TYR A 55 10.96 -2.66 -2.87
CA TYR A 55 10.00 -3.71 -2.50
C TYR A 55 9.17 -4.28 -3.67
N ASP A 56 8.95 -3.52 -4.75
CA ASP A 56 8.21 -4.01 -5.93
C ASP A 56 8.92 -5.16 -6.67
N ARG A 57 10.19 -5.42 -6.37
CA ARG A 57 11.07 -6.21 -7.24
C ARG A 57 11.36 -7.64 -6.77
N GLN A 58 10.85 -8.06 -5.61
CA GLN A 58 11.35 -9.29 -4.97
C GLN A 58 10.39 -10.50 -4.99
N VAL A 59 9.08 -10.31 -5.20
CA VAL A 59 8.09 -11.40 -5.24
C VAL A 59 7.04 -11.14 -6.32
N ALA A 60 6.66 -12.18 -7.08
CA ALA A 60 5.66 -12.08 -8.14
C ALA A 60 4.30 -11.66 -7.58
N ASP A 61 3.72 -10.61 -8.15
CA ASP A 61 2.40 -10.09 -7.79
C ASP A 61 1.37 -10.59 -8.81
N TYR A 62 0.58 -11.60 -8.43
CA TYR A 62 -0.47 -12.20 -9.26
C TYR A 62 -1.75 -11.35 -9.30
N ALA A 63 -1.87 -10.34 -8.43
CA ALA A 63 -2.97 -9.39 -8.47
C ALA A 63 -2.68 -8.17 -9.36
N LEU A 64 -1.46 -8.06 -9.90
CA LEU A 64 -1.04 -6.94 -10.73
C LEU A 64 -1.77 -6.92 -12.09
N GLU A 65 -2.34 -5.78 -12.45
CA GLU A 65 -3.12 -5.64 -13.71
C GLU A 65 -2.29 -5.95 -14.96
N THR A 66 -1.02 -5.53 -15.00
CA THR A 66 -0.13 -5.80 -16.14
C THR A 66 0.23 -7.29 -16.27
N ASN A 67 0.00 -8.09 -15.22
CA ASN A 67 0.17 -9.54 -15.23
C ASN A 67 -1.13 -10.27 -15.61
N GLY A 68 -2.16 -9.54 -16.07
CA GLY A 68 -3.44 -10.10 -16.52
C GLY A 68 -4.50 -10.20 -15.41
N ALA A 69 -4.19 -9.75 -14.19
CA ALA A 69 -5.18 -9.68 -13.13
C ALA A 69 -6.25 -8.63 -13.41
N LYS A 70 -7.46 -8.88 -12.93
CA LYS A 70 -8.59 -7.95 -13.10
C LYS A 70 -9.49 -8.00 -11.86
N ILE A 71 -9.98 -6.83 -11.45
CA ILE A 71 -11.08 -6.76 -10.48
C ILE A 71 -12.35 -7.18 -11.20
N VAL A 72 -12.89 -8.32 -10.78
CA VAL A 72 -14.05 -8.95 -11.43
C VAL A 72 -15.38 -8.63 -10.74
N ASP A 73 -15.33 -8.18 -9.48
CA ASP A 73 -16.48 -7.83 -8.66
C ASP A 73 -16.03 -6.97 -7.45
N THR A 74 -16.88 -6.03 -7.03
CA THR A 74 -16.73 -5.25 -5.77
C THR A 74 -17.86 -5.53 -4.79
N GLY A 75 -18.75 -6.46 -5.13
CA GLY A 75 -19.92 -6.83 -4.35
C GLY A 75 -20.85 -5.63 -4.17
N ASN A 76 -21.13 -5.30 -2.92
CA ASN A 76 -21.95 -4.16 -2.52
C ASN A 76 -21.14 -2.88 -2.25
N THR A 77 -19.83 -2.88 -2.51
CA THR A 77 -18.98 -1.71 -2.30
C THR A 77 -19.17 -0.71 -3.42
N ILE A 78 -19.46 0.54 -3.07
CA ILE A 78 -19.61 1.65 -4.00
C ILE A 78 -18.33 2.50 -3.96
N GLU A 79 -17.80 2.85 -5.13
CA GLU A 79 -16.62 3.70 -5.23
C GLU A 79 -16.90 5.10 -4.70
N HIS A 80 -16.09 5.56 -3.76
CA HIS A 80 -16.21 6.89 -3.16
C HIS A 80 -15.19 7.84 -3.77
N VAL A 81 -15.64 8.79 -4.59
CA VAL A 81 -14.77 9.81 -5.20
C VAL A 81 -14.75 11.06 -4.31
N TYR A 82 -13.57 11.45 -3.84
CA TYR A 82 -13.38 12.69 -3.07
C TYR A 82 -12.83 13.80 -3.98
N TYR A 83 -13.52 14.94 -4.04
CA TYR A 83 -13.10 16.10 -4.81
C TYR A 83 -12.43 17.13 -3.89
N GLU A 84 -11.11 17.18 -3.89
CA GLU A 84 -10.35 18.13 -3.04
C GLU A 84 -10.50 19.60 -3.48
N SER A 85 -11.05 19.87 -4.67
CA SER A 85 -11.20 21.21 -5.24
C SER A 85 -12.29 21.27 -6.32
N PRO A 86 -12.95 22.41 -6.53
CA PRO A 86 -13.85 22.61 -7.67
C PRO A 86 -13.17 22.33 -9.02
N ILE A 87 -11.87 22.63 -9.13
CA ILE A 87 -11.08 22.35 -10.34
C ILE A 87 -10.88 20.84 -10.50
N SER A 88 -10.65 20.13 -9.38
CA SER A 88 -10.56 18.68 -9.37
C SER A 88 -11.86 18.09 -9.93
N TRP A 89 -13.02 18.52 -9.41
CA TRP A 89 -14.31 18.07 -9.90
C TRP A 89 -14.50 18.31 -11.42
N VAL A 90 -14.16 19.50 -11.92
CA VAL A 90 -14.23 19.80 -13.36
C VAL A 90 -13.28 18.92 -14.18
N LEU A 91 -12.07 18.69 -13.69
CA LEU A 91 -11.10 17.81 -14.35
C LEU A 91 -11.58 16.35 -14.34
N HIS A 92 -12.16 15.87 -13.24
CA HIS A 92 -12.80 14.57 -13.15
C HIS A 92 -13.98 14.44 -14.11
N ALA A 93 -14.82 15.48 -14.22
CA ALA A 93 -15.92 15.52 -15.18
C ALA A 93 -15.43 15.46 -16.64
N LEU A 94 -14.37 16.20 -16.97
CA LEU A 94 -13.76 16.18 -18.31
C LEU A 94 -13.03 14.85 -18.61
N THR A 95 -12.34 14.29 -17.62
CA THR A 95 -11.57 13.03 -17.79
C THR A 95 -12.46 11.80 -17.80
N SER A 96 -13.58 11.79 -17.05
CA SER A 96 -14.58 10.70 -17.11
C SER A 96 -15.26 10.58 -18.48
N VAL A 97 -15.36 11.68 -19.24
CA VAL A 97 -15.81 11.68 -20.64
C VAL A 97 -14.79 11.02 -21.57
N LEU A 98 -13.49 11.17 -21.28
CA LEU A 98 -12.39 10.63 -22.08
C LEU A 98 -11.96 9.21 -21.65
N CYS A 99 -12.16 8.85 -20.38
CA CYS A 99 -11.81 7.57 -19.80
C CYS A 99 -12.78 7.21 -18.66
N ARG A 100 -13.76 6.36 -18.97
CA ARG A 100 -14.80 5.92 -18.02
C ARG A 100 -14.26 5.05 -16.87
N GLU A 101 -13.02 4.56 -16.96
CA GLU A 101 -12.45 3.52 -16.08
C GLU A 101 -11.19 3.97 -15.31
N CYS A 102 -10.82 5.25 -15.41
CA CYS A 102 -9.51 5.69 -14.92
C CYS A 102 -9.41 5.85 -13.39
N GLN A 103 -10.52 5.78 -12.64
CA GLN A 103 -10.55 6.06 -11.20
C GLN A 103 -11.43 5.11 -10.39
N GLY A 104 -11.54 3.87 -10.84
CA GLY A 104 -12.26 2.86 -10.10
C GLY A 104 -11.38 2.06 -9.14
N ALA A 105 -11.96 1.00 -8.58
CA ALA A 105 -11.31 0.00 -7.73
C ALA A 105 -9.99 -0.53 -8.33
N ARG A 106 -9.81 -0.44 -9.65
CA ARG A 106 -8.58 -0.79 -10.39
C ARG A 106 -7.33 -0.08 -9.88
N ALA A 107 -7.47 1.07 -9.21
CA ALA A 107 -6.33 1.73 -8.56
C ALA A 107 -5.61 0.82 -7.55
N MET A 108 -6.34 -0.11 -6.91
CA MET A 108 -5.77 -1.08 -5.97
C MET A 108 -4.80 -2.11 -6.60
N ILE A 109 -4.82 -2.27 -7.93
CA ILE A 109 -3.98 -3.26 -8.62
C ILE A 109 -2.98 -2.61 -9.60
N ARG A 110 -2.81 -1.29 -9.52
CA ARG A 110 -1.87 -0.51 -10.34
C ARG A 110 -0.65 -0.06 -9.52
N PRO A 111 0.53 0.09 -10.15
CA PRO A 111 1.69 0.71 -9.50
C PRO A 111 1.51 2.23 -9.38
N GLY A 112 2.09 2.83 -8.32
CA GLY A 112 2.19 4.29 -8.18
C GLY A 112 1.15 4.98 -7.29
N THR A 113 0.32 4.25 -6.55
CA THR A 113 -0.53 4.85 -5.51
C THR A 113 0.34 5.21 -4.29
N LEU A 114 0.50 6.51 -4.02
CA LEU A 114 1.15 6.98 -2.80
C LEU A 114 0.09 7.10 -1.70
N PRO A 115 0.37 6.63 -0.46
CA PRO A 115 -0.52 6.91 0.65
C PRO A 115 -0.67 8.42 0.82
N GLY A 116 -1.91 8.88 1.02
CA GLY A 116 -2.20 10.25 1.40
C GLY A 116 -1.72 10.54 2.83
N GLU A 117 -1.81 11.79 3.29
CA GLU A 117 -1.42 12.15 4.66
C GLU A 117 -2.38 11.59 5.73
N GLU A 118 -3.63 11.26 5.37
CA GLU A 118 -4.64 10.81 6.32
C GLU A 118 -4.74 9.27 6.37
N ILE A 119 -4.10 8.67 7.39
CA ILE A 119 -4.08 7.22 7.61
C ILE A 119 -5.33 6.67 8.32
N SER A 120 -6.23 7.54 8.80
CA SER A 120 -7.48 7.13 9.48
C SER A 120 -8.38 6.29 8.56
N SER A 121 -8.29 6.50 7.25
CA SER A 121 -9.06 5.80 6.22
C SER A 121 -8.44 4.49 5.78
N ALA A 122 -7.23 4.14 6.23
CA ALA A 122 -6.61 2.88 5.89
C ALA A 122 -7.42 1.69 6.45
N PRO A 123 -7.47 0.55 5.75
CA PRO A 123 -8.06 -0.67 6.29
C PRO A 123 -7.36 -1.03 7.59
N ARG A 124 -8.12 -1.57 8.54
CA ARG A 124 -7.60 -2.09 9.81
C ARG A 124 -7.75 -3.59 9.82
N LEU A 125 -8.93 -4.10 10.20
CA LEU A 125 -9.21 -5.54 10.16
C LEU A 125 -9.72 -5.92 8.77
N PHE A 126 -9.16 -6.98 8.18
CA PHE A 126 -9.60 -7.51 6.90
C PHE A 126 -9.46 -9.04 6.86
N GLN A 127 -10.25 -9.69 6.01
CA GLN A 127 -10.26 -11.14 5.79
C GLN A 127 -9.92 -11.45 4.33
N ILE A 128 -9.20 -12.56 4.12
CA ILE A 128 -8.82 -13.03 2.79
C ILE A 128 -9.49 -14.37 2.51
N GLU A 129 -10.18 -14.46 1.38
CA GLU A 129 -10.95 -15.64 0.96
C GLU A 129 -10.51 -16.10 -0.44
N GLY A 130 -10.36 -17.41 -0.64
CA GLY A 130 -10.15 -18.05 -1.94
C GLY A 130 -11.47 -18.59 -2.49
N LEU A 131 -11.75 -18.32 -3.76
CA LEU A 131 -13.00 -18.74 -4.41
C LEU A 131 -12.72 -19.61 -5.63
N GLU A 132 -13.56 -20.59 -5.85
CA GLU A 132 -13.51 -21.42 -7.05
C GLU A 132 -14.10 -20.70 -8.27
N PHE A 133 -15.11 -19.87 -8.02
CA PHE A 133 -15.80 -19.03 -9.00
C PHE A 133 -16.30 -17.74 -8.34
N ARG A 134 -16.79 -16.78 -9.14
CA ARG A 134 -17.10 -15.41 -8.67
C ARG A 134 -18.09 -15.35 -7.50
N MET A 135 -19.12 -16.17 -7.55
CA MET A 135 -20.23 -16.22 -6.58
C MET A 135 -20.16 -17.47 -5.69
N ASP A 136 -18.96 -17.93 -5.35
CA ASP A 136 -18.78 -19.12 -4.51
C ASP A 136 -19.44 -18.97 -3.13
N PRO A 137 -20.45 -19.80 -2.79
CA PRO A 137 -21.12 -19.75 -1.50
C PRO A 137 -20.29 -20.36 -0.36
N TYR A 138 -19.24 -21.13 -0.66
CA TYR A 138 -18.40 -21.81 0.31
C TYR A 138 -16.91 -21.49 0.09
N PRO A 139 -16.52 -20.20 0.21
CA PRO A 139 -15.13 -19.80 -0.02
C PRO A 139 -14.19 -20.40 1.03
N HIS A 140 -12.94 -20.64 0.64
CA HIS A 140 -11.88 -21.03 1.56
C HIS A 140 -11.40 -19.80 2.34
N ASP A 141 -11.53 -19.82 3.67
CA ASP A 141 -11.02 -18.76 4.52
C ASP A 141 -9.52 -18.91 4.75
N PHE A 142 -8.72 -17.95 4.27
CA PHE A 142 -7.27 -17.93 4.52
C PHE A 142 -6.91 -17.26 5.85
N GLY A 143 -7.86 -16.58 6.50
CA GLY A 143 -7.67 -15.92 7.79
C GLY A 143 -8.03 -14.44 7.78
N SER A 144 -7.93 -13.85 8.98
CA SER A 144 -8.18 -12.43 9.24
C SER A 144 -6.93 -11.76 9.80
N PHE A 145 -6.68 -10.53 9.35
CA PHE A 145 -5.44 -9.80 9.59
C PHE A 145 -5.73 -8.36 9.99
N GLU A 146 -4.74 -7.73 10.62
CA GLU A 146 -4.79 -6.32 11.02
C GLU A 146 -3.66 -5.54 10.35
N TYR A 147 -3.99 -4.53 9.55
CA TYR A 147 -3.01 -3.61 8.97
C TYR A 147 -2.62 -2.55 10.00
N GLU A 148 -1.34 -2.48 10.36
CA GLU A 148 -0.84 -1.59 11.41
C GLU A 148 -0.51 -0.20 10.87
N LYS A 149 -1.30 0.82 11.23
CA LYS A 149 -1.09 2.20 10.72
C LYS A 149 0.28 2.79 11.05
N ASP A 150 0.86 2.44 12.20
CA ASP A 150 2.14 2.97 12.66
C ASP A 150 3.32 2.11 12.19
N GLY A 151 3.03 1.03 11.46
CA GLY A 151 4.00 0.10 10.89
C GLY A 151 4.59 0.58 9.56
N LYS A 152 5.18 -0.36 8.82
CA LYS A 152 5.66 -0.08 7.46
C LYS A 152 4.46 0.18 6.52
N PRO A 153 4.59 1.05 5.50
CA PRO A 153 3.57 1.22 4.45
C PRO A 153 3.12 -0.08 3.82
N ILE A 154 4.09 -0.93 3.46
CA ILE A 154 3.88 -2.24 2.85
C ILE A 154 4.02 -3.28 3.96
N GLN A 155 2.98 -4.09 4.13
CA GLN A 155 2.92 -5.14 5.15
C GLN A 155 2.57 -6.46 4.48
N TYR A 156 3.24 -7.51 4.94
CA TYR A 156 3.05 -8.87 4.47
C TYR A 156 2.36 -9.66 5.57
N PHE A 157 1.39 -10.47 5.16
CA PHE A 157 0.59 -11.28 6.06
C PHE A 157 0.71 -12.73 5.63
N GLU A 158 1.32 -13.56 6.47
CA GLU A 158 1.36 -15.01 6.26
C GLU A 158 -0.04 -15.59 6.50
N LEU A 159 -0.46 -16.52 5.64
CA LEU A 159 -1.81 -17.07 5.70
C LEU A 159 -1.98 -17.89 6.98
N MET A 160 -3.09 -17.66 7.71
CA MET A 160 -3.40 -18.43 8.92
C MET A 160 -3.85 -19.86 8.59
N HIS A 161 -4.60 -20.01 7.50
CA HIS A 161 -5.15 -21.28 7.05
C HIS A 161 -4.70 -21.56 5.61
N PRO A 162 -3.43 -21.96 5.40
CA PRO A 162 -2.91 -22.24 4.06
C PRO A 162 -3.68 -23.39 3.41
N SER A 163 -3.81 -23.35 2.08
CA SER A 163 -4.47 -24.39 1.30
C SER A 163 -3.49 -25.00 0.31
N THR A 164 -3.58 -26.31 0.10
CA THR A 164 -2.86 -27.00 -0.99
C THR A 164 -3.54 -26.81 -2.34
N LYS A 165 -4.76 -26.26 -2.36
CA LYS A 165 -5.52 -25.94 -3.58
C LYS A 165 -5.15 -24.54 -4.06
N GLY A 166 -4.91 -24.41 -5.37
CA GLY A 166 -4.76 -23.11 -6.02
C GLY A 166 -6.10 -22.41 -6.29
N PHE A 167 -6.11 -21.08 -6.15
CA PHE A 167 -7.30 -20.23 -6.38
C PHE A 167 -6.98 -19.15 -7.40
N ASN A 168 -7.88 -18.98 -8.38
CA ASN A 168 -7.78 -17.91 -9.39
C ASN A 168 -8.62 -16.68 -9.01
N PHE A 169 -9.51 -16.82 -8.04
CA PHE A 169 -10.30 -15.73 -7.49
C PHE A 169 -9.93 -15.57 -6.01
N VAL A 170 -9.62 -14.34 -5.62
CA VAL A 170 -9.34 -13.95 -4.24
C VAL A 170 -10.27 -12.79 -3.90
N ARG A 171 -10.95 -12.89 -2.75
CA ARG A 171 -11.80 -11.82 -2.22
C ARG A 171 -11.12 -11.26 -0.97
N VAL A 172 -11.00 -9.94 -0.95
CA VAL A 172 -10.54 -9.19 0.21
C VAL A 172 -11.75 -8.52 0.84
N ARG A 173 -12.03 -8.84 2.11
CA ARG A 173 -13.15 -8.27 2.86
C ARG A 173 -12.60 -7.35 3.94
N VAL A 174 -12.77 -6.05 3.76
CA VAL A 174 -12.41 -5.07 4.79
C VAL A 174 -13.52 -5.04 5.85
N LEU A 175 -13.15 -5.28 7.11
CA LEU A 175 -14.08 -5.36 8.24
C LEU A 175 -14.15 -4.03 9.00
N THR A 176 -13.00 -3.38 9.20
CA THR A 176 -12.90 -2.07 9.88
C THR A 176 -11.81 -1.21 9.27
N ASN A 177 -11.81 0.09 9.59
CA ASN A 177 -10.73 1.03 9.28
C ASN A 177 -10.17 1.65 10.58
N TRP A 178 -9.25 2.60 10.46
CA TRP A 178 -8.60 3.28 11.58
C TRP A 178 -9.37 4.49 12.13
N GLY A 179 -10.68 4.58 11.85
CA GLY A 179 -11.58 5.57 12.45
C GLY A 179 -12.06 6.66 11.49
N HIS A 180 -11.78 6.56 10.20
CA HIS A 180 -12.36 7.49 9.23
C HIS A 180 -13.88 7.24 9.09
N PRO A 181 -14.73 8.27 9.27
CA PRO A 181 -16.17 8.07 9.48
C PRO A 181 -16.97 7.81 8.19
N VAL A 182 -16.42 8.12 7.02
CA VAL A 182 -17.19 8.12 5.76
C VAL A 182 -16.78 7.00 4.79
N TYR A 183 -15.49 6.71 4.72
CA TYR A 183 -14.92 5.82 3.71
C TYR A 183 -13.66 5.12 4.20
N THR A 184 -13.27 4.10 3.46
CA THR A 184 -12.02 3.35 3.63
C THR A 184 -11.25 3.34 2.32
N CYS A 185 -9.98 3.73 2.35
CA CYS A 185 -9.10 3.79 1.18
C CYS A 185 -8.20 2.57 1.16
N VAL A 186 -8.25 1.81 0.06
CA VAL A 186 -7.32 0.71 -0.19
C VAL A 186 -6.39 1.14 -1.32
N TYR A 187 -5.08 1.14 -1.05
CA TYR A 187 -4.08 1.67 -1.98
C TYR A 187 -3.54 0.63 -2.97
N ARG A 188 -3.06 -0.51 -2.46
CA ARG A 188 -2.56 -1.60 -3.29
C ARG A 188 -2.72 -2.95 -2.59
N VAL A 189 -3.30 -3.91 -3.30
CA VAL A 189 -3.36 -5.32 -2.88
C VAL A 189 -2.40 -6.10 -3.76
N ARG A 190 -1.56 -6.93 -3.14
CA ARG A 190 -0.67 -7.86 -3.84
C ARG A 190 -0.99 -9.27 -3.41
N VAL A 191 -1.00 -10.19 -4.36
CA VAL A 191 -1.20 -11.60 -4.09
C VAL A 191 0.04 -12.36 -4.51
N HIS A 192 0.57 -13.15 -3.59
CA HIS A 192 1.79 -13.94 -3.76
C HIS A 192 1.44 -15.42 -3.53
N GLY A 193 2.13 -16.32 -4.22
CA GLY A 193 1.89 -17.75 -4.10
C GLY A 193 2.76 -18.56 -5.07
N GLU A 194 2.60 -19.87 -5.02
CA GLU A 194 3.23 -20.80 -5.96
C GLU A 194 2.21 -21.26 -6.99
N LEU A 195 2.65 -21.37 -8.25
CA LEU A 195 1.83 -21.96 -9.29
C LEU A 195 1.87 -23.47 -9.18
N ASP A 196 0.69 -24.09 -9.18
CA ASP A 196 0.61 -25.53 -9.36
C ASP A 196 1.10 -25.86 -10.77
N SER A 197 2.21 -26.60 -10.87
CA SER A 197 2.81 -27.02 -12.14
C SER A 197 1.91 -27.93 -12.98
N VAL A 198 0.71 -28.28 -12.48
CA VAL A 198 -0.27 -29.17 -13.11
C VAL A 198 -1.57 -28.42 -13.46
N GLN A 199 -1.51 -27.35 -14.24
CA GLN A 199 -2.69 -26.87 -14.99
C GLN A 199 -2.43 -26.95 -16.50
N SER A 200 -2.74 -28.12 -17.07
CA SER A 200 -3.21 -28.19 -18.46
C SER A 200 -4.34 -27.16 -18.64
N PRO A 201 -4.39 -26.40 -19.75
CA PRO A 201 -5.35 -25.32 -19.92
C PRO A 201 -6.78 -25.84 -19.74
N ARG A 202 -7.42 -25.49 -18.61
CA ARG A 202 -8.84 -25.74 -18.43
C ARG A 202 -9.55 -24.91 -19.49
N LYS A 203 -10.36 -25.57 -20.33
CA LYS A 203 -11.18 -24.91 -21.35
C LYS A 203 -11.95 -23.74 -20.73
N PRO A 204 -12.05 -22.60 -21.41
CA PRO A 204 -12.88 -21.49 -20.94
C PRO A 204 -14.32 -22.00 -20.78
N VAL A 205 -14.87 -21.86 -19.58
CA VAL A 205 -16.29 -22.05 -19.34
C VAL A 205 -16.98 -20.87 -20.00
N ILE A 206 -17.59 -21.13 -21.15
CA ILE A 206 -18.49 -20.21 -21.84
C ILE A 206 -19.85 -20.40 -21.16
N ASP A 207 -20.30 -19.38 -20.42
CA ASP A 207 -21.68 -19.28 -19.96
C ASP A 207 -22.57 -19.01 -21.17
N ASP A 208 -23.03 -20.08 -21.83
CA ASP A 208 -24.19 -20.04 -22.75
C ASP A 208 -24.60 -21.48 -23.10
N GLU A 209 -25.56 -22.04 -22.34
CA GLU A 209 -26.65 -22.81 -22.94
C GLU A 209 -27.80 -22.96 -21.93
N LEU A 210 -28.64 -21.92 -21.84
CA LEU A 210 -30.06 -22.11 -21.60
C LEU A 210 -30.64 -22.78 -22.85
N GLN A 211 -30.83 -24.10 -22.82
CA GLN A 211 -31.79 -24.76 -23.70
C GLN A 211 -32.81 -25.51 -22.86
N ILE A 212 -34.01 -24.93 -22.86
CA ILE A 212 -35.27 -25.61 -22.64
C ILE A 212 -35.49 -26.48 -23.89
N GLU A 213 -35.52 -27.80 -23.75
CA GLU A 213 -36.35 -28.66 -24.60
C GLU A 213 -37.11 -29.66 -23.72
N ASN A 214 -38.38 -29.82 -24.10
CA ASN A 214 -39.46 -30.44 -23.36
C ASN A 214 -39.52 -31.96 -23.55
N GLU A 215 -40.13 -32.61 -22.56
CA GLU A 215 -41.08 -33.75 -22.62
C GLU A 215 -40.76 -35.10 -23.31
N GLU A 216 -41.25 -36.14 -22.61
CA GLU A 216 -41.44 -37.56 -22.96
C GLU A 216 -40.14 -38.39 -23.12
N GLU A 217 -39.93 -39.54 -22.47
CA GLU A 217 -40.82 -40.67 -22.20
C GLU A 217 -40.08 -41.68 -21.27
N GLY A 218 -40.78 -42.59 -20.57
CA GLY A 218 -40.12 -43.84 -20.12
C GLY A 218 -40.31 -44.31 -18.67
N ARG A 219 -41.56 -44.59 -18.30
CA ARG A 219 -42.02 -45.74 -17.48
C ARG A 219 -40.93 -46.73 -16.99
N PHE A 220 -40.79 -46.88 -15.68
CA PHE A 220 -41.14 -48.09 -14.88
C PHE A 220 -41.04 -47.79 -13.39
#